data_AF-A0A182W3Y3-F1
#
_entry.id   AF-A0A182W3Y3-F1
#
_cell.length_a   1.000
_cell.length_b   1.000
_cell.length_c   1.000
_cell.angle_alpha   90.00
_cell.angle_beta   90.00
_cell.angle_gamma   90.00
#
_symmetry.space_group_name_H-M   'P 1'
#
loop_
_entity.id
_entity.type
_entity.pdbx_description
1 polymer ?
#
loop_
_entity_poly.entity_id
_entity_poly.type
_entity_poly.pdbx_seq_one_letter_code
_entity_poly.pdbx_strand_id
1 'polypeptide(L)'
;MGKGKKSGEKIANRECEVEQDKTCIMSTEKDDAIEATRVAKVHFPEFDADDIETWFVCLEAAFCVSGIRTDSFKYNAIIVGLGNRAKFFHTAIQKCNASESKDKYETLKAAVVAYFRPSENQRLTHL
;
A
#
# COMPACT_ATOMS: atom_id res chain seq x y z
N MET A 1 62.60 -21.36 -27.74
CA MET A 1 61.73 -22.35 -28.40
C MET A 1 60.59 -22.68 -27.44
N GLY A 2 59.33 -22.65 -27.90
CA GLY A 2 58.17 -22.96 -27.06
C GLY A 2 56.98 -22.04 -27.29
N LYS A 3 56.35 -22.13 -28.47
CA LYS A 3 55.04 -21.51 -28.75
C LYS A 3 53.94 -22.35 -28.12
N GLY A 4 53.01 -21.74 -27.40
CA GLY A 4 51.77 -22.36 -26.95
C GLY A 4 50.58 -21.42 -27.17
N LYS A 5 49.80 -21.70 -28.23
CA LYS A 5 48.51 -21.05 -28.54
C LYS A 5 47.36 -21.81 -27.84
N LYS A 6 46.40 -21.10 -27.26
CA LYS A 6 44.97 -21.47 -27.12
C LYS A 6 44.20 -20.13 -27.07
N SER A 7 43.45 -19.73 -28.11
CA SER A 7 42.06 -20.15 -28.43
C SER A 7 41.19 -20.14 -27.17
N GLY A 8 40.27 -19.21 -26.93
CA GLY A 8 39.38 -18.52 -27.85
C GLY A 8 37.98 -19.05 -27.60
N GLU A 9 37.27 -18.50 -26.62
CA GLU A 9 35.83 -18.70 -26.46
C GLU A 9 35.22 -17.41 -25.88
N LYS A 10 34.50 -16.69 -26.75
CA LYS A 10 33.64 -15.58 -26.39
C LYS A 10 32.32 -16.16 -25.90
N ILE A 11 31.92 -15.84 -24.68
CA ILE A 11 30.53 -15.94 -24.27
C ILE A 11 30.04 -14.51 -24.04
N ALA A 12 29.16 -14.09 -24.95
CA ALA A 12 28.49 -12.81 -24.92
C ALA A 12 27.14 -12.95 -24.21
N ASN A 13 26.71 -11.84 -23.61
CA ASN A 13 25.37 -11.52 -23.12
C ASN A 13 25.03 -12.15 -21.75
N ARG A 14 24.45 -11.43 -20.78
CA ARG A 14 23.51 -10.30 -20.90
C ARG A 14 23.51 -9.59 -19.55
N GLU A 15 23.98 -8.34 -19.51
CA GLU A 15 23.77 -7.44 -18.37
C GLU A 15 22.28 -7.09 -18.35
N CYS A 16 21.56 -7.59 -17.35
CA CYS A 16 20.23 -7.10 -17.01
C CYS A 16 20.44 -5.91 -16.07
N GLU A 17 20.64 -4.73 -16.65
CA GLU A 17 20.53 -3.47 -15.93
C GLU A 17 19.06 -3.30 -15.52
N VAL A 18 18.75 -3.60 -14.26
CA VAL A 18 17.50 -3.14 -13.65
C VAL A 18 17.77 -1.71 -13.18
N GLU A 19 17.51 -0.78 -14.08
CA GLU A 19 17.45 0.65 -13.82
C GLU A 19 16.31 0.91 -12.81
N GLN A 20 16.65 0.90 -11.51
CA GLN A 20 15.75 1.39 -10.47
C GLN A 20 15.83 2.91 -10.47
N ASP A 21 15.06 3.52 -11.36
CA ASP A 21 14.66 4.91 -11.26
C ASP A 21 13.77 5.07 -10.01
N LYS A 22 14.43 5.17 -8.86
CA LYS A 22 13.80 5.55 -7.60
C LYS A 22 14.15 7.00 -7.35
N THR A 23 13.63 7.87 -8.20
CA THR A 23 13.48 9.28 -7.91
C THR A 23 12.64 9.43 -6.63
N CYS A 24 13.33 9.48 -5.49
CA CYS A 24 12.78 9.97 -4.24
C CYS A 24 12.71 11.49 -4.40
N ILE A 25 11.60 11.97 -4.97
CA ILE A 25 11.33 13.40 -5.04
C ILE A 25 11.27 13.90 -3.59
N MET A 26 12.31 14.64 -3.21
CA MET A 26 12.29 15.50 -2.05
C MET A 26 11.29 16.61 -2.36
N SER A 27 10.16 16.65 -1.67
CA SER A 27 9.19 17.71 -1.91
C SER A 27 8.97 18.60 -0.70
N THR A 28 9.11 19.88 -0.99
CA THR A 28 8.89 21.07 -0.18
C THR A 28 7.50 21.64 -0.49
N GLU A 29 6.64 21.79 0.52
CA GLU A 29 5.50 22.74 0.70
C GLU A 29 4.48 22.97 -0.45
N LYS A 30 4.67 22.35 -1.63
CA LYS A 30 3.88 22.56 -2.85
C LYS A 30 3.01 21.33 -3.18
N ASP A 31 3.14 20.25 -2.41
CA ASP A 31 2.51 18.96 -2.69
C ASP A 31 1.03 18.90 -2.31
N ASP A 32 0.58 19.64 -1.30
CA ASP A 32 -0.81 19.54 -0.82
C ASP A 32 -1.84 19.92 -1.91
N ALA A 33 -1.53 20.95 -2.72
CA ALA A 33 -2.38 21.37 -3.84
C ALA A 33 -2.33 20.38 -5.03
N ILE A 34 -1.19 19.71 -5.24
CA ILE A 34 -1.00 18.72 -6.30
C ILE A 34 -1.68 17.39 -5.93
N GLU A 35 -1.63 16.99 -4.66
CA GLU A 35 -2.33 15.82 -4.12
C GLU A 35 -3.85 16.00 -4.29
N ALA A 36 -4.41 17.16 -3.92
CA ALA A 36 -5.84 17.44 -4.09
C ALA A 36 -6.34 17.31 -5.56
N THR A 37 -5.52 17.71 -6.54
CA THR A 37 -5.89 17.64 -7.97
C THR A 37 -5.81 16.22 -8.53
N ARG A 38 -4.89 15.38 -8.01
CA ARG A 38 -4.74 13.98 -8.45
C ARG A 38 -5.85 13.07 -7.92
N VAL A 39 -6.37 13.36 -6.74
CA VAL A 39 -7.43 12.59 -6.06
C VAL A 39 -8.71 12.49 -6.89
N ALA A 40 -9.05 13.51 -7.69
CA ALA A 40 -10.29 13.55 -8.48
C ALA A 40 -10.38 12.48 -9.61
N LYS A 41 -9.29 11.75 -9.91
CA LYS A 41 -9.26 10.72 -10.96
C LYS A 41 -8.93 9.31 -10.44
N VAL A 42 -8.78 9.14 -9.13
CA VAL A 42 -8.39 7.85 -8.55
C VAL A 42 -9.61 6.96 -8.44
N HIS A 43 -9.57 5.81 -9.12
CA HIS A 43 -10.57 4.77 -8.93
C HIS A 43 -10.14 3.89 -7.74
N PHE A 44 -10.82 4.04 -6.60
CA PHE A 44 -10.59 3.17 -5.45
C PHE A 44 -11.30 1.83 -5.64
N PRO A 45 -10.73 0.72 -5.14
CA PRO A 45 -11.39 -0.58 -5.19
C PRO A 45 -12.67 -0.57 -4.34
N GLU A 46 -13.69 -1.30 -4.78
CA GLU A 46 -14.86 -1.57 -3.96
C GLU A 46 -14.46 -2.39 -2.73
N PHE A 47 -15.13 -2.14 -1.60
CA PHE A 47 -14.86 -2.82 -0.35
C PHE A 47 -15.27 -4.30 -0.41
N ASP A 48 -14.32 -5.18 -0.14
CA ASP A 48 -14.51 -6.63 -0.07
C ASP A 48 -14.37 -7.12 1.37
N ALA A 49 -15.46 -7.61 1.95
CA ALA A 49 -15.50 -8.10 3.33
C ALA A 49 -14.96 -9.54 3.47
N ASP A 50 -14.99 -10.31 2.38
CA ASP A 50 -14.58 -11.71 2.35
C ASP A 50 -13.06 -11.83 2.16
N ASP A 51 -12.45 -10.87 1.46
CA ASP A 51 -10.99 -10.76 1.30
C ASP A 51 -10.47 -9.34 1.59
N ILE A 52 -10.45 -9.02 2.89
CA ILE A 52 -10.00 -7.72 3.39
C ILE A 52 -8.51 -7.47 3.14
N GLU A 53 -7.68 -8.51 3.17
CA GLU A 53 -6.25 -8.37 2.93
C GLU A 53 -5.99 -7.94 1.48
N THR A 54 -6.62 -8.61 0.51
CA THR A 54 -6.52 -8.23 -0.91
C THR A 54 -7.13 -6.86 -1.17
N TRP A 55 -8.24 -6.49 -0.51
CA TRP A 55 -8.81 -5.15 -0.62
C TRP A 55 -7.80 -4.06 -0.21
N PHE A 56 -7.11 -4.24 0.92
CA PHE A 56 -6.07 -3.30 1.36
C PHE A 56 -4.89 -3.24 0.38
N VAL A 57 -4.44 -4.36 -0.17
CA VAL A 57 -3.36 -4.39 -1.17
C VAL A 57 -3.74 -3.57 -2.41
N CYS A 58 -4.95 -3.76 -2.94
CA CYS A 58 -5.46 -3.00 -4.08
C CYS A 58 -5.58 -1.50 -3.76
N LEU A 59 -6.04 -1.17 -2.55
CA LEU A 59 -6.19 0.21 -2.09
C LEU A 59 -4.82 0.91 -1.98
N GLU A 60 -3.81 0.22 -1.44
CA GLU A 60 -2.44 0.73 -1.31
C GLU A 60 -1.74 0.89 -2.66
N ALA A 61 -1.99 -0.03 -3.60
CA ALA A 61 -1.54 0.12 -4.98
C ALA A 61 -2.15 1.37 -5.63
N ALA A 62 -3.45 1.62 -5.43
CA ALA A 62 -4.11 2.83 -5.91
C ALA A 62 -3.50 4.11 -5.31
N PHE A 63 -3.18 4.11 -4.01
CA PHE A 63 -2.46 5.23 -3.40
C PHE A 63 -1.10 5.47 -4.06
N CYS A 64 -0.33 4.40 -4.28
CA CYS A 64 1.00 4.47 -4.87
C CYS A 64 0.95 5.07 -6.29
N VAL A 65 0.09 4.54 -7.16
CA VAL A 65 -0.09 5.01 -8.55
C VAL A 65 -0.57 6.46 -8.60
N SER A 66 -1.36 6.87 -7.61
CA SER A 66 -1.93 8.23 -7.53
C SER A 66 -0.99 9.25 -6.86
N GLY A 67 0.13 8.78 -6.30
CA GLY A 67 1.06 9.61 -5.53
C GLY A 67 0.50 10.07 -4.18
N ILE A 68 -0.50 9.38 -3.64
CA ILE A 68 -1.06 9.65 -2.31
C ILE A 68 -0.06 9.15 -1.27
N ARG A 69 0.40 10.07 -0.42
CA ARG A 69 1.46 9.76 0.57
C ARG A 69 1.06 10.12 1.99
N THR A 70 0.15 11.06 2.16
CA THR A 70 -0.23 11.56 3.48
C THR A 70 -1.06 10.53 4.24
N ASP A 71 -0.71 10.30 5.52
CA ASP A 71 -1.43 9.40 6.42
C ASP A 71 -2.91 9.80 6.52
N SER A 72 -3.19 11.10 6.65
CA SER A 72 -4.54 11.66 6.69
C SER A 72 -5.37 11.28 5.47
N PHE A 73 -4.80 11.32 4.26
CA PHE A 73 -5.54 10.96 3.06
C PHE A 73 -5.86 9.46 3.04
N LYS A 74 -4.86 8.62 3.31
CA LYS A 74 -5.04 7.17 3.36
C LYS A 74 -6.07 6.77 4.42
N TYR A 75 -6.03 7.40 5.59
CA TYR A 75 -7.02 7.24 6.65
C TYR A 75 -8.42 7.60 6.16
N ASN A 76 -8.60 8.77 5.55
CA ASN A 76 -9.90 9.20 5.01
C ASN A 76 -10.41 8.24 3.94
N ALA A 77 -9.54 7.72 3.08
CA ALA A 77 -9.89 6.75 2.05
C ALA A 77 -10.41 5.43 2.65
N ILE A 78 -9.82 4.94 3.77
CA ILE A 78 -10.39 3.78 4.49
C ILE A 78 -11.81 4.11 4.97
N ILE A 79 -12.02 5.27 5.60
CA ILE A 79 -13.34 5.66 6.13
C ILE A 79 -14.39 5.67 5.02
N VAL A 80 -14.06 6.25 3.87
CA VAL A 80 -14.94 6.27 2.69
C VAL A 80 -15.19 4.85 2.18
N GLY A 81 -14.15 4.02 2.06
CA GLY A 81 -14.28 2.64 1.59
C GLY A 81 -15.13 1.76 2.51
N LEU A 82 -15.04 1.94 3.83
CA LEU A 82 -15.89 1.26 4.80
C LEU A 82 -17.36 1.70 4.71
N GLY A 83 -17.61 2.97 4.36
CA GLY A 83 -18.94 3.57 4.29
C GLY A 83 -19.72 3.33 5.59
N ASN A 84 -20.93 2.78 5.48
CA ASN A 84 -21.80 2.48 6.63
C ASN A 84 -21.19 1.50 7.66
N ARG A 85 -20.15 0.75 7.29
CA ARG A 85 -19.46 -0.19 8.18
C ARG A 85 -18.49 0.52 9.12
N ALA A 86 -18.12 1.78 8.86
CA ALA A 86 -17.25 2.57 9.73
C ALA A 86 -17.79 2.66 11.18
N LYS A 87 -19.11 2.55 11.37
CA LYS A 87 -19.74 2.52 12.70
C LYS A 87 -19.23 1.39 13.61
N PHE A 88 -18.79 0.26 13.05
CA PHE A 88 -18.24 -0.86 13.82
C PHE A 88 -16.83 -0.57 14.35
N PHE A 89 -16.17 0.47 13.82
CA PHE A 89 -14.80 0.86 14.15
C PHE A 89 -14.73 2.17 14.94
N HIS A 90 -15.85 2.61 15.54
CA HIS A 90 -15.96 3.89 16.25
C HIS A 90 -14.83 4.10 17.27
N THR A 91 -14.50 3.08 18.07
CA THR A 91 -13.42 3.17 19.07
C THR A 91 -12.05 3.46 18.44
N ALA A 92 -11.73 2.80 17.32
CA ALA A 92 -10.48 3.02 16.61
C ALA A 92 -10.44 4.42 15.98
N ILE A 93 -11.54 4.84 15.37
CA ILE A 93 -11.72 6.18 14.78
C ILE A 93 -11.56 7.27 15.83
N GLN A 94 -12.23 7.11 16.98
CA GLN A 94 -12.12 8.06 18.09
C GLN A 94 -10.68 8.16 18.63
N LYS A 95 -9.98 7.02 18.74
CA LYS A 95 -8.55 7.00 19.15
C LYS A 95 -7.66 7.75 18.13
N CYS A 96 -7.90 7.56 16.84
CA CYS A 96 -7.17 8.26 15.77
C CYS A 96 -7.43 9.76 15.77
N ASN A 97 -8.63 10.21 16.19
CA ASN A 97 -8.97 11.63 16.25
C ASN A 97 -8.51 12.30 17.54
N ALA A 98 -8.48 11.58 18.66
CA ALA A 98 -8.05 12.10 19.96
C ALA A 98 -6.53 12.22 20.09
N SER A 99 -5.77 11.47 19.30
CA SER A 99 -4.32 11.56 19.25
C SER A 99 -3.88 12.37 18.02
N GLU A 100 -2.94 13.30 18.19
CA GLU A 100 -2.16 13.88 17.08
C GLU A 100 -1.17 12.85 16.49
N SER A 101 -1.59 11.59 16.41
CA SER A 101 -0.75 10.52 15.93
C SER A 101 -0.61 10.59 14.41
N LYS A 102 0.59 10.25 13.93
CA LYS A 102 0.94 10.21 12.50
C LYS A 102 0.66 8.86 11.84
N ASP A 103 0.04 7.93 12.57
CA ASP A 103 -0.18 6.53 12.20
C ASP A 103 -1.67 6.14 12.19
N LYS A 104 -2.55 7.10 11.87
CA LYS A 104 -4.01 6.88 11.90
C LYS A 104 -4.42 5.81 10.91
N TYR A 105 -3.78 5.80 9.73
CA TYR A 105 -3.98 4.80 8.71
C TYR A 105 -3.69 3.39 9.25
N GLU A 106 -2.50 3.18 9.81
CA GLU A 106 -2.07 1.86 10.31
C GLU A 106 -2.92 1.40 11.49
N THR A 107 -3.27 2.32 12.39
CA THR A 107 -4.14 2.03 13.53
C THR A 107 -5.52 1.54 13.07
N LEU A 108 -6.14 2.23 12.11
CA LEU A 108 -7.46 1.85 11.59
C LEU A 108 -7.38 0.58 10.75
N LYS A 109 -6.36 0.45 9.88
CA LYS A 109 -6.12 -0.77 9.08
C LYS A 109 -6.01 -2.00 9.97
N ALA A 110 -5.21 -1.94 11.03
CA ALA A 110 -5.06 -3.04 11.98
C ALA A 110 -6.39 -3.42 12.64
N ALA A 111 -7.21 -2.44 13.02
CA ALA A 111 -8.54 -2.68 13.60
C ALA A 111 -9.49 -3.35 12.60
N VAL A 112 -9.48 -2.93 11.33
CA VAL A 112 -10.31 -3.53 10.26
C VAL A 112 -9.88 -4.97 9.99
N VAL A 113 -8.58 -5.21 9.77
CA VAL A 113 -8.05 -6.56 9.54
C VAL A 113 -8.37 -7.48 10.70
N ALA A 114 -8.20 -7.03 11.95
CA ALA A 114 -8.50 -7.84 13.13
C ALA A 114 -9.99 -8.20 13.25
N TYR A 115 -10.90 -7.32 12.80
CA TYR A 115 -12.34 -7.56 12.86
C TYR A 115 -12.81 -8.61 11.85
N PHE A 116 -12.24 -8.60 10.63
CA PHE A 116 -12.64 -9.52 9.57
C PHE A 116 -11.82 -10.81 9.52
N ARG A 117 -10.68 -10.86 10.23
CA ARG A 117 -9.91 -12.10 10.34
C ARG A 117 -10.73 -13.14 11.11
N PRO A 118 -11.00 -14.32 10.53
CA PRO A 118 -11.68 -15.38 11.27
C PRO A 118 -10.82 -15.80 12.46
N SER A 119 -11.47 -16.00 13.61
CA SER A 119 -10.80 -16.54 14.79
C SER A 119 -10.17 -17.90 14.47
N GLU A 120 -9.04 -18.25 15.09
CA GLU A 120 -8.35 -19.53 14.84
C GLU A 120 -9.28 -20.74 14.98
N ASN A 121 -10.26 -20.68 15.88
CA ASN A 121 -11.26 -21.73 16.07
C ASN A 121 -12.22 -21.90 14.87
N GLN A 122 -12.56 -20.83 14.15
CA GLN A 122 -13.42 -20.93 12.95
C GLN A 122 -12.66 -21.47 11.73
N ARG A 123 -11.34 -21.28 11.67
CA ARG A 123 -10.51 -21.84 10.59
C ARG A 123 -10.39 -23.36 10.69
N LEU A 124 -10.38 -23.90 11.91
CA LEU A 124 -10.23 -25.33 12.19
C LEU A 124 -11.51 -26.14 11.92
N THR A 125 -12.69 -25.51 11.94
CA THR A 125 -13.98 -26.19 11.69
C THR A 125 -14.31 -26.41 10.22
N HIS A 126 -13.51 -25.86 9.30
CA HIS A 126 -13.67 -26.04 7.85
C HIS A 126 -12.62 -26.97 7.20
N LEU A 127 -11.88 -27.75 8.02
CA LEU A 127 -10.97 -28.82 7.60
C LEU A 127 -11.66 -30.19 7.76
#